data_AF-X0Y9M1-F1
#
_entry.id   AF-X0Y9M1-F1
#
_cell.length_a   1.000
_cell.length_b   1.000
_cell.length_c   1.000
_cell.angle_alpha   90.00
_cell.angle_beta   90.00
_cell.angle_gamma   90.00
#
_symmetry.space_group_name_H-M   'P 1'
#
loop_
_entity.id
_entity.type
_entity.pdbx_description
1 polymer ?
#
loop_
_entity_poly.entity_id
_entity_poly.type
_entity_poly.pdbx_seq_one_letter_code
_entity_poly.pdbx_strand_id
1 'polypeptide(L)' 'MTDSKLSVRAKEIDLIVYDFDGVMTDNRVIVFQDGAEAVVVNRADGL' A
#
# COMPACT_ATOMS: atom_id res chain seq x y z
N MET A 1 -4.91 -21.64 21.38
CA MET A 1 -5.56 -20.39 20.97
C MET A 1 -5.68 -20.44 19.47
N THR A 2 -6.86 -20.78 18.96
CA THR A 2 -7.09 -20.95 17.52
C THR A 2 -7.28 -19.58 16.89
N ASP A 3 -6.35 -19.21 16.01
CA ASP A 3 -6.46 -18.02 15.15
C ASP A 3 -7.68 -18.18 14.23
N SER A 4 -8.74 -17.43 14.52
CA SER A 4 -9.90 -17.33 13.64
C SER A 4 -9.54 -16.41 12.47
N LYS A 5 -9.20 -17.00 11.31
CA LYS A 5 -8.97 -16.24 10.07
C LYS A 5 -10.21 -15.44 9.70
N LEU A 6 -10.04 -14.15 9.39
CA LEU A 6 -11.07 -13.37 8.72
C LEU A 6 -11.30 -13.91 7.31
N SER A 7 -12.57 -14.16 6.98
CA SER A 7 -13.03 -14.50 5.63
C SER A 7 -13.98 -13.41 5.18
N VAL A 8 -13.57 -12.61 4.20
CA VAL A 8 -14.38 -11.55 3.60
C VAL A 8 -14.52 -11.88 2.11
N ARG A 9 -15.75 -11.88 1.59
CA ARG A 9 -15.98 -12.11 0.16
C ARG A 9 -15.86 -10.77 -0.56
N ALA A 10 -15.10 -10.72 -1.65
CA ALA A 10 -14.88 -9.47 -2.40
C ALA A 10 -16.17 -8.77 -2.83
N LYS A 11 -17.24 -9.53 -3.11
CA LYS A 11 -18.57 -9.00 -3.48
C LYS A 11 -19.30 -8.24 -2.36
N GLU A 12 -18.80 -8.29 -1.14
CA GLU A 12 -19.39 -7.63 0.05
C GLU A 12 -18.60 -6.39 0.45
N ILE A 13 -17.57 -6.02 -0.32
CA ILE A 13 -16.71 -4.88 -0.03
C ILE A 13 -17.15 -3.73 -0.91
N ASP A 14 -17.77 -2.72 -0.30
CA ASP A 14 -18.22 -1.50 -0.98
C ASP A 14 -17.10 -0.47 -1.15
N LEU A 15 -16.05 -0.53 -0.31
CA LEU A 15 -14.91 0.39 -0.33
C LEU A 15 -13.64 -0.32 0.16
N ILE A 16 -12.53 -0.10 -0.53
CA ILE A 16 -11.20 -0.48 -0.08
C ILE A 16 -10.39 0.80 0.10
N VAL A 17 -9.81 0.98 1.28
CA VAL A 17 -8.92 2.11 1.59
C VAL A 17 -7.52 1.55 1.76
N TYR A 18 -6.58 2.09 0.98
CA TYR A 18 -5.17 1.74 1.05
C TYR A 18 -4.41 2.83 1.81
N ASP A 19 -3.44 2.41 2.60
CA ASP A 19 -2.34 3.28 3.00
C ASP A 19 -1.38 3.48 1.81
N PHE A 20 -0.45 4.41 1.91
CA PHE A 20 0.53 4.70 0.86
C PHE A 20 1.87 4.01 1.13
N ASP A 21 2.52 4.36 2.24
CA ASP A 21 3.88 3.88 2.52
C ASP A 21 3.88 2.40 2.94
N GLY A 22 4.73 1.60 2.29
CA GLY A 22 4.79 0.16 2.51
C GLY A 22 3.62 -0.65 1.93
N VAL A 23 2.62 0.03 1.34
CA VAL A 23 1.53 -0.62 0.58
C VAL A 23 1.74 -0.38 -0.92
N MET A 24 1.80 0.89 -1.32
CA MET A 24 2.05 1.31 -2.71
C MET A 24 3.54 1.58 -2.98
N THR A 25 4.34 1.68 -1.93
CA THR A 25 5.80 1.82 -1.95
C THR A 25 6.46 0.61 -1.27
N ASP A 26 7.76 0.42 -1.50
CA ASP A 26 8.56 -0.60 -0.80
C ASP A 26 9.07 -0.14 0.58
N ASN A 27 8.43 0.88 1.16
CA ASN A 27 8.78 1.51 2.44
C ASN A 27 10.23 2.05 2.47
N ARG A 28 10.78 2.41 1.31
CA ARG A 28 12.09 3.06 1.18
C ARG A 28 11.93 4.45 0.59
N VAL A 29 12.83 5.34 1.01
CA VAL A 29 12.91 6.72 0.55
C VAL A 29 14.25 6.96 -0.15
N ILE A 30 14.20 7.69 -1.26
CA ILE A 30 15.35 8.25 -1.96
C ILE A 30 15.53 9.68 -1.46
N VAL A 31 16.71 9.99 -0.94
CA VAL A 31 17.06 11.34 -0.45
C VAL A 31 18.07 11.97 -1.41
N PHE A 32 17.73 13.14 -1.93
CA PHE A 32 18.58 13.92 -2.84
C PHE A 32 19.53 14.83 -2.06
N GLN A 33 20.56 15.35 -2.75
CA GLN A 33 21.59 16.19 -2.13
C GLN A 33 21.06 17.52 -1.59
N ASP A 34 19.94 18.00 -2.11
CA ASP A 34 19.23 19.20 -1.65
C ASP A 34 18.27 18.92 -0.48
N GLY A 35 18.17 17.66 -0.04
CA GLY A 35 17.26 17.23 1.01
C GLY A 35 15.85 16.90 0.52
N ALA A 36 15.59 16.93 -0.79
CA ALA A 36 14.33 16.45 -1.32
C ALA A 36 14.19 14.92 -1.14
N GLU A 37 12.97 14.46 -0.94
CA GLU A 37 12.64 13.05 -0.75
C GLU A 37 11.71 12.55 -1.87
N ALA A 38 11.96 11.35 -2.36
CA ALA A 38 11.10 10.67 -3.32
C ALA A 38 10.96 9.19 -3.01
N VAL A 39 9.86 8.59 -3.46
CA VAL A 39 9.57 7.16 -3.33
C VAL A 39 9.29 6.55 -4.70
N VAL A 40 9.57 5.26 -4.85
CA VAL A 40 9.21 4.52 -6.07
C VAL A 40 7.83 3.92 -5.88
N VAL A 41 6.92 4.22 -6.81
CA VAL A 41 5.52 3.77 -6.76
C VAL A 41 5.21 2.80 -7.90
N ASN A 42 4.36 1.82 -7.63
CA ASN A 42 3.77 0.99 -8.66
C ASN A 42 2.52 1.68 -9.24
N ARG A 43 2.50 1.92 -10.55
CA ARG A 43 1.36 2.52 -11.27
C ARG A 43 0.66 1.54 -12.22
N ALA A 44 0.90 0.24 -12.04
CA ALA A 44 0.27 -0.79 -12.84
C ALA A 44 -1.18 -1.07 -12.43
N ASP A 45 -1.66 -0.49 -11.33
CA ASP A 45 -3.02 -0.64 -10.83
C ASP A 45 -4.06 0.09 -11.70
N GLY A 46 -3.65 1.11 -12.47
CA GLY A 46 -4.31 1.57 -13.68
C GLY A 46 -5.83 1.79 -13.59
N LEU A 47 -6.34 2.12 -12.40
CA LEU A 47 -7.71 2.60 -12.18
C LEU A 47 -7.98 3.87 -13.01
#